data_AF-A0A4Z0PFM9-F1
#
_entry.id   AF-A0A4Z0PFM9-F1
#
_cell.length_a   1.000
_cell.length_b   1.000
_cell.length_c   1.000
_cell.angle_alpha   90.00
_cell.angle_beta   90.00
_cell.angle_gamma   90.00
#
_symmetry.space_group_name_H-M   'P 1'
#
loop_
_entity.id
_entity.type
_entity.pdbx_description
1 polymer ?
#
loop_
_entity_poly.entity_id
_entity_poly.type
_entity_poly.pdbx_seq_one_letter_code
_entity_poly.pdbx_strand_id
1 'polypeptide(L)'
;MPLLPTPPPSRLYTWPVRVVLTIYSGCFLIGTYTHAAGLLRLGWLAAPVPVAIGIYWDALTVLDPLAAVLVWWRPRVGIGLAVVIMASDISVNTYVYLAGYFGPPVAHLVPVTLLEQALFGLFVFVTAPGVYRRTNRL
;
A
#
# COMPACT_ATOMS: atom_id res chain seq x y z
N MET A 1 -49.44 -12.56 0.42
CA MET A 1 -48.03 -12.84 0.11
C MET A 1 -47.18 -12.03 1.09
N PRO A 2 -46.53 -12.64 2.11
CA PRO A 2 -45.81 -11.88 3.12
C PRO A 2 -44.53 -11.30 2.52
N LEU A 3 -44.34 -9.99 2.64
CA LEU A 3 -43.08 -9.31 2.31
C LEU A 3 -42.00 -9.80 3.28
N LEU A 4 -41.00 -10.51 2.76
CA LEU A 4 -39.82 -10.85 3.56
C LEU A 4 -39.12 -9.54 3.99
N PRO A 5 -38.70 -9.41 5.26
CA PRO A 5 -38.03 -8.22 5.74
C PRO A 5 -36.70 -8.01 5.00
N THR A 6 -36.48 -6.79 4.52
CA THR A 6 -35.19 -6.38 3.98
C THR A 6 -34.13 -6.46 5.09
N PRO A 7 -32.97 -7.08 4.85
CA PRO A 7 -31.93 -7.19 5.87
C PRO A 7 -31.46 -5.79 6.34
N PRO A 8 -31.08 -5.65 7.61
CA PRO A 8 -30.65 -4.37 8.17
C PRO A 8 -29.36 -3.86 7.48
N PRO A 9 -29.17 -2.53 7.37
CA PRO A 9 -28.09 -1.90 6.61
C PRO A 9 -26.69 -2.05 7.23
N SER A 10 -26.50 -2.89 8.25
CA SER A 10 -25.32 -2.86 9.12
C SER A 10 -24.12 -3.70 8.67
N ARG A 11 -24.08 -4.19 7.42
CA ARG A 11 -22.87 -4.85 6.88
C ARG A 11 -22.52 -4.36 5.48
N LEU A 12 -22.02 -3.12 5.43
CA LEU A 12 -21.46 -2.51 4.22
C LEU A 12 -20.29 -3.31 3.62
N TYR A 13 -19.69 -4.26 4.34
CA TYR A 13 -18.68 -5.15 3.76
C TYR A 13 -18.90 -6.60 4.20
N THR A 14 -18.75 -7.53 3.25
CA THR A 14 -18.64 -8.96 3.58
C THR A 14 -17.36 -9.20 4.38
N TRP A 15 -17.35 -10.22 5.23
CA TRP A 15 -16.17 -10.54 6.06
C TRP A 15 -14.86 -10.68 5.25
N PRO A 16 -14.84 -11.27 4.02
CA PRO A 16 -13.60 -11.37 3.25
C PRO A 16 -13.08 -10.00 2.82
N VAL A 17 -13.98 -9.08 2.45
CA VAL A 17 -13.59 -7.70 2.09
C VAL A 17 -12.96 -7.02 3.29
N ARG A 18 -13.56 -7.13 4.48
CA ARG A 18 -12.99 -6.52 5.70
C ARG A 18 -11.59 -7.05 6.00
N VAL A 19 -11.35 -8.35 5.86
CA VAL A 19 -10.03 -8.96 6.06
C VAL A 19 -9.00 -8.36 5.09
N VAL A 20 -9.34 -8.27 3.80
CA VAL A 20 -8.44 -7.65 2.80
C VAL A 20 -8.13 -6.20 3.14
N LEU A 21 -9.16 -5.40 3.47
CA LEU A 21 -8.96 -3.98 3.81
C LEU A 21 -8.14 -3.80 5.10
N THR A 22 -8.31 -4.69 6.09
CA THR A 22 -7.47 -4.70 7.29
C THR A 22 -6.02 -5.01 6.94
N ILE A 23 -5.76 -5.99 6.07
CA ILE A 23 -4.40 -6.31 5.61
C ILE A 23 -3.79 -5.12 4.87
N TYR A 24 -4.53 -4.48 3.95
CA TYR A 24 -4.06 -3.27 3.27
C TYR A 24 -3.66 -2.20 4.27
N SER A 25 -4.56 -1.89 5.21
CA SER A 25 -4.34 -0.84 6.21
C SER A 25 -3.11 -1.15 7.07
N GLY A 26 -2.98 -2.38 7.57
CA GLY A 26 -1.85 -2.79 8.40
C GLY A 26 -0.51 -2.68 7.65
N CYS A 27 -0.45 -3.17 6.42
CA CYS A 27 0.77 -3.12 5.61
C CYS A 27 1.16 -1.69 5.20
N PHE A 28 0.21 -0.82 4.83
CA PHE A 28 0.51 0.60 4.59
C PHE A 28 1.01 1.30 5.85
N LEU A 29 0.46 1.01 7.02
CA LEU A 29 0.96 1.59 8.27
C LEU A 29 2.38 1.11 8.64
N ILE A 30 2.73 -0.13 8.29
CA ILE A 30 4.12 -0.64 8.42
C ILE A 30 5.06 0.09 7.45
N GLY A 31 4.62 0.34 6.21
CA GLY A 31 5.34 1.19 5.24
C GLY A 31 5.55 2.61 5.78
N THR A 32 4.48 3.23 6.28
CA THR A 32 4.50 4.54 6.93
C THR A 32 5.55 4.60 8.04
N TYR A 33 5.57 3.60 8.92
CA TYR A 33 6.55 3.52 10.00
C TYR A 33 7.98 3.46 9.46
N THR A 34 8.22 2.71 8.39
CA THR A 34 9.55 2.57 7.78
C THR A 34 10.03 3.91 7.21
N HIS A 35 9.18 4.61 6.45
CA HIS A 35 9.51 5.93 5.89
C HIS A 35 9.65 6.99 6.98
N ALA A 36 8.75 7.01 7.97
CA ALA A 36 8.82 7.96 9.08
C ALA A 36 10.06 7.73 9.94
N ALA A 37 10.44 6.48 10.22
CA ALA A 37 11.68 6.17 10.93
C ALA A 37 12.91 6.62 10.15
N GLY A 38 12.91 6.46 8.82
CA GLY A 38 13.96 6.99 7.94
C GLY A 38 14.05 8.52 8.04
N LEU A 39 12.93 9.21 7.86
CA LEU A 39 12.81 10.67 7.93
C LEU A 39 13.29 11.21 9.28
N LEU A 40 12.90 10.58 10.40
CA LEU A 40 13.29 11.00 11.74
C LEU A 40 14.78 10.75 12.05
N ARG A 41 15.37 9.70 11.47
CA ARG A 41 16.78 9.35 11.71
C ARG A 41 17.75 10.12 10.84
N LEU A 42 17.40 10.36 9.58
CA LEU A 42 18.28 10.95 8.59
C LEU A 42 17.96 12.43 8.33
N GLY A 43 16.70 12.83 8.52
CA GLY A 43 16.18 14.15 8.15
C GLY A 43 15.48 14.15 6.80
N TRP A 44 14.80 15.26 6.51
CA TRP A 44 14.10 15.49 5.25
C TRP A 44 15.06 15.45 4.05
N LEU A 45 14.74 14.66 3.02
CA LEU A 45 15.55 14.46 1.81
C LEU A 45 17.01 14.02 2.06
N ALA A 46 17.29 13.42 3.21
CA ALA A 46 18.66 13.06 3.58
C ALA A 46 19.12 11.72 3.00
N ALA A 47 18.23 10.97 2.33
CA ALA A 47 18.59 9.71 1.70
C ALA A 47 19.55 9.94 0.52
N PRO A 48 20.61 9.13 0.36
CA PRO A 48 21.63 9.31 -0.68
C PRO A 48 21.15 8.80 -2.06
N VAL A 49 20.05 9.36 -2.54
CA VAL A 49 19.36 9.02 -3.79
C VAL A 49 18.99 10.30 -4.55
N PRO A 50 18.62 10.22 -5.84
CA PRO A 50 18.09 11.37 -6.57
C PRO A 50 16.96 12.05 -5.81
N VAL A 51 16.94 13.38 -5.83
CA VAL A 51 16.00 14.21 -5.04
C VAL A 51 14.55 13.80 -5.23
N ALA A 52 14.15 13.45 -6.45
CA ALA A 52 12.78 12.99 -6.73
C ALA A 52 12.41 11.70 -5.96
N ILE A 53 13.35 10.78 -5.77
CA ILE A 53 13.16 9.55 -4.99
C ILE A 53 13.07 9.88 -3.50
N GLY A 54 13.92 10.77 -3.00
CA GLY A 54 13.83 11.26 -1.62
C GLY A 54 12.46 11.88 -1.32
N ILE A 55 11.98 12.77 -2.20
CA ILE A 55 10.64 13.38 -2.08
C ILE A 55 9.56 12.31 -2.07
N TYR A 56 9.67 11.32 -2.96
CA TYR A 56 8.71 10.23 -3.04
C TYR A 56 8.64 9.43 -1.73
N TRP A 57 9.78 8.99 -1.19
CA TRP A 57 9.83 8.26 0.07
C TRP A 57 9.31 9.08 1.25
N ASP A 58 9.65 10.35 1.33
CA ASP A 58 9.14 11.22 2.39
C ASP A 58 7.61 11.41 2.24
N ALA A 59 7.10 11.52 1.03
CA ALA A 59 5.65 11.62 0.76
C ALA A 59 4.88 10.37 1.17
N LEU A 60 5.49 9.18 1.18
CA LEU A 60 4.84 7.95 1.64
C LEU A 60 4.45 8.01 3.12
N THR A 61 5.09 8.85 3.94
CA THR A 61 4.64 9.11 5.33
C THR A 61 3.22 9.69 5.42
N VAL A 62 2.71 10.26 4.32
CA VAL A 62 1.35 10.81 4.20
C VAL A 62 0.48 9.97 3.29
N LEU A 63 1.00 9.47 2.17
CA LEU A 63 0.23 8.70 1.19
C LEU A 63 -0.24 7.34 1.74
N ASP A 64 0.61 6.65 2.49
CA ASP A 64 0.28 5.35 3.08
C ASP A 64 -0.87 5.43 4.11
N PRO A 65 -0.83 6.31 5.14
CA PRO A 65 -1.94 6.42 6.07
C PRO A 65 -3.20 6.96 5.38
N LEU A 66 -3.05 7.81 4.37
CA LEU A 66 -4.17 8.25 3.54
C LEU A 66 -4.82 7.06 2.82
N ALA A 67 -4.04 6.16 2.22
CA ALA A 67 -4.56 4.94 1.60
C ALA A 67 -5.24 4.04 2.62
N ALA A 68 -4.62 3.82 3.79
CA ALA A 68 -5.17 3.03 4.88
C ALA A 68 -6.51 3.57 5.40
N VAL A 69 -6.71 4.89 5.44
CA VAL A 69 -7.99 5.51 5.81
C VAL A 69 -9.01 5.44 4.65
N LEU A 70 -8.58 5.78 3.43
CA LEU A 70 -9.48 5.87 2.28
C LEU A 70 -10.05 4.51 1.89
N VAL A 71 -9.36 3.40 2.12
CA VAL A 71 -9.92 2.07 1.82
C VAL A 71 -11.20 1.78 2.62
N TRP A 72 -11.39 2.42 3.77
CA TRP A 72 -12.62 2.32 4.56
C TRP A 72 -13.63 3.43 4.27
N TRP A 73 -13.16 4.67 4.15
CA TRP A 73 -14.04 5.83 4.02
C TRP A 73 -14.53 6.07 2.59
N ARG A 74 -13.64 5.90 1.60
CA ARG A 74 -13.95 6.02 0.17
C ARG A 74 -13.27 4.89 -0.61
N PRO A 75 -13.75 3.64 -0.49
CA PRO A 75 -13.02 2.45 -0.90
C PRO A 75 -12.52 2.48 -2.34
N ARG A 76 -13.30 3.05 -3.27
CA ARG A 76 -12.90 3.14 -4.67
C ARG A 76 -11.65 3.99 -4.86
N VAL A 77 -11.58 5.11 -4.15
CA VAL A 77 -10.41 6.01 -4.18
C VAL A 77 -9.27 5.35 -3.42
N GLY A 78 -9.53 4.78 -2.24
CA GLY A 78 -8.50 4.11 -1.43
C GLY A 78 -7.85 2.91 -2.12
N ILE A 79 -8.64 2.05 -2.77
CA ILE A 79 -8.13 0.90 -3.54
C ILE A 79 -7.34 1.38 -4.75
N GLY A 80 -7.81 2.42 -5.45
CA GLY A 80 -7.07 3.02 -6.56
C GLY A 80 -5.72 3.57 -6.11
N LEU A 81 -5.71 4.34 -5.01
CA LEU A 81 -4.50 4.87 -4.41
C LEU A 81 -3.55 3.74 -3.96
N ALA A 82 -4.07 2.70 -3.31
CA ALA A 82 -3.28 1.55 -2.89
C ALA A 82 -2.55 0.86 -4.06
N VAL A 83 -3.24 0.66 -5.18
CA VAL A 83 -2.64 0.08 -6.39
C VAL A 83 -1.54 0.99 -6.95
N VAL A 84 -1.76 2.30 -6.99
CA VAL A 84 -0.77 3.27 -7.49
C VAL A 84 0.46 3.30 -6.59
N ILE A 85 0.28 3.36 -5.26
CA ILE A 85 1.40 3.34 -4.31
C ILE A 85 2.19 2.05 -4.49
N MET A 86 1.55 0.87 -4.48
CA MET A 86 2.29 -0.39 -4.62
C MET A 86 3.03 -0.51 -5.94
N ALA A 87 2.43 -0.07 -7.05
CA ALA A 87 3.09 -0.12 -8.35
C ALA A 87 4.32 0.81 -8.39
N SER A 88 4.19 2.04 -7.88
CA SER A 88 5.28 3.01 -7.87
C SER A 88 6.37 2.66 -6.86
N ASP A 89 6.01 2.22 -5.65
CA ASP A 89 6.97 1.90 -4.59
C ASP A 89 7.86 0.72 -4.96
N ILE A 90 7.27 -0.38 -5.43
CA ILE A 90 8.02 -1.55 -5.92
C ILE A 90 8.97 -1.13 -7.05
N SER A 91 8.49 -0.30 -7.97
CA SER A 91 9.30 0.17 -9.11
C SER A 91 10.48 1.02 -8.66
N VAL A 92 10.25 1.99 -7.76
CA VAL A 92 11.28 2.88 -7.22
C VAL A 92 12.29 2.09 -6.39
N ASN A 93 11.85 1.21 -5.49
CA ASN A 93 12.75 0.42 -4.66
C ASN A 93 13.55 -0.62 -5.47
N THR A 94 12.94 -1.20 -6.51
CA THR A 94 13.66 -2.07 -7.45
C THR A 94 14.72 -1.28 -8.22
N TYR A 95 14.38 -0.10 -8.72
CA TYR A 95 15.35 0.77 -9.39
C TYR A 95 16.50 1.16 -8.46
N VAL A 96 16.19 1.61 -7.23
CA VAL A 96 17.19 2.01 -6.23
C VAL A 96 18.14 0.85 -5.91
N TYR A 97 17.60 -0.37 -5.77
CA TYR A 97 18.40 -1.56 -5.57
C TYR A 97 19.32 -1.83 -6.76
N LEU A 98 18.76 -1.93 -7.97
CA LEU A 98 19.52 -2.26 -9.19
C LEU A 98 20.57 -1.20 -9.55
N ALA A 99 20.30 0.07 -9.25
CA ALA A 99 21.23 1.18 -9.44
C ALA A 99 22.35 1.23 -8.38
N GLY A 100 22.24 0.44 -7.31
CA GLY A 100 23.29 0.26 -6.32
C GLY A 100 23.46 1.42 -5.33
N TYR A 101 22.43 2.23 -5.09
CA TYR A 101 22.51 3.38 -4.18
C TYR A 101 22.86 3.02 -2.73
N PHE A 102 22.61 1.78 -2.33
CA PHE A 102 22.96 1.25 -1.00
C PHE A 102 23.99 0.12 -1.06
N GLY A 103 24.80 0.09 -2.12
CA GLY A 103 25.76 -0.97 -2.42
C GLY A 103 25.34 -1.79 -3.66
N PRO A 104 26.28 -2.55 -4.26
CA PRO A 104 26.02 -3.27 -5.49
C PRO A 104 24.93 -4.34 -5.30
N PRO A 105 24.06 -4.56 -6.31
CA PRO A 105 23.16 -5.71 -6.31
C PRO A 105 23.91 -7.02 -6.16
N VAL A 106 23.39 -7.94 -5.36
CA VAL A 106 23.95 -9.28 -5.23
C VAL A 106 23.23 -10.20 -6.20
N ALA A 107 23.99 -10.86 -7.08
CA ALA A 107 23.43 -11.78 -8.06
C ALA A 107 22.60 -12.87 -7.38
N HIS A 108 21.41 -13.13 -7.93
CA HIS A 108 20.47 -14.15 -7.46
C HIS A 108 19.89 -13.93 -6.05
N LEU A 109 20.13 -12.77 -5.42
CA LEU A 109 19.51 -12.40 -4.14
C LEU A 109 18.61 -11.18 -4.30
N VAL A 110 17.53 -11.18 -3.52
CA VAL A 110 16.59 -10.06 -3.39
C VAL A 110 16.62 -9.61 -1.93
N PRO A 111 16.78 -8.31 -1.64
CA PRO A 111 16.66 -7.80 -0.28
C PRO A 111 15.32 -8.22 0.33
N VAL A 112 15.32 -8.67 1.59
CA VAL A 112 14.10 -9.12 2.27
C VAL A 112 13.01 -8.04 2.23
N THR A 113 13.40 -6.78 2.43
CA THR A 113 12.49 -5.62 2.36
C THR A 113 11.88 -5.41 0.96
N LEU A 114 12.60 -5.76 -0.11
CA LEU A 114 12.09 -5.71 -1.48
C LEU A 114 11.14 -6.88 -1.78
N LEU A 115 11.44 -8.06 -1.20
CA LEU A 115 10.56 -9.21 -1.29
C LEU A 115 9.23 -8.98 -0.54
N GLU A 116 9.28 -8.46 0.69
CA GLU A 116 8.11 -8.19 1.52
C GLU A 116 7.13 -7.23 0.85
N GLN A 117 7.63 -6.09 0.34
CA GLN A 117 6.78 -5.14 -0.39
C GLN A 117 6.25 -5.73 -1.71
N ALA A 118 7.03 -6.59 -2.40
CA ALA A 118 6.57 -7.25 -3.62
C ALA A 118 5.45 -8.26 -3.35
N LEU A 119 5.55 -9.02 -2.24
CA LEU A 119 4.49 -9.92 -1.80
C LEU A 119 3.22 -9.15 -1.41
N PHE A 120 3.37 -8.03 -0.70
CA PHE A 120 2.24 -7.16 -0.40
C PHE A 120 1.64 -6.55 -1.67
N GLY A 121 2.45 -6.10 -2.63
CA GLY A 121 1.98 -5.57 -3.90
C GLY A 121 1.24 -6.62 -4.71
N LEU A 122 1.77 -7.84 -4.79
CA LEU A 122 1.09 -8.97 -5.41
C LEU A 122 -0.28 -9.22 -4.77
N PHE A 123 -0.34 -9.23 -3.44
CA PHE A 123 -1.61 -9.35 -2.72
C PHE A 123 -2.59 -8.23 -3.10
N VAL A 124 -2.11 -6.99 -3.17
CA VAL A 124 -2.92 -5.84 -3.59
C VAL A 124 -3.41 -5.99 -5.03
N PHE A 125 -2.54 -6.32 -5.97
CA PHE A 125 -2.90 -6.44 -7.40
C PHE A 125 -3.91 -7.57 -7.65
N VAL A 126 -3.76 -8.69 -6.93
CA VAL A 126 -4.67 -9.84 -7.06
C VAL A 126 -6.04 -9.54 -6.45
N THR A 127 -6.09 -8.89 -5.28
CA THR A 127 -7.35 -8.71 -4.54
C THR A 127 -8.10 -7.44 -4.93
N ALA A 128 -7.41 -6.39 -5.39
CA ALA A 128 -8.01 -5.09 -5.71
C ALA A 128 -9.20 -5.17 -6.69
N PRO A 129 -9.16 -5.90 -7.84
CA PRO A 129 -10.30 -5.94 -8.76
C PRO A 129 -11.57 -6.52 -8.13
N GLY A 130 -11.41 -7.57 -7.30
CA GLY A 130 -12.52 -8.22 -6.61
C GLY A 130 -13.13 -7.32 -5.52
N VAL A 131 -12.28 -6.68 -4.72
CA VAL A 131 -12.73 -5.75 -3.68
C VAL A 131 -13.35 -4.50 -4.28
N TYR A 132 -12.76 -3.93 -5.34
CA TYR A 132 -13.29 -2.76 -6.05
C TYR A 132 -14.69 -3.01 -6.60
N ARG A 133 -14.93 -4.16 -7.24
CA ARG A 133 -16.26 -4.52 -7.77
C ARG A 133 -17.31 -4.71 -6.68
N ARG A 134 -16.93 -5.29 -5.54
CA ARG A 134 -17.85 -5.54 -4.42
C ARG A 134 -18.21 -4.25 -3.70
N THR A 135 -17.27 -3.31 -3.59
CA THR A 135 -17.50 -1.98 -3.00
C THR A 135 -18.26 -1.03 -3.93
N ASN A 136 -18.45 -1.37 -5.21
CA ASN A 136 -19.26 -0.61 -6.18
C ASN A 136 -20.76 -0.95 -6.15
N ARG A 137 -21.17 -2.01 -5.44
CA ARG A 137 -22.58 -2.45 -5.34
C ARG A 137 -23.26 -1.96 -4.06
N LEU A 138 -22.58 -1.08 -3.33
CA LEU A 138 -22.94 -0.55 -2.02
C LEU A 138 -23.02 0.97 -2.13
#